data_AF-A0A952KUM3-F1
#
_entry.id   AF-A0A952KUM3-F1
#
_cell.length_a   1.000
_cell.length_b   1.000
_cell.length_c   1.000
_cell.angle_alpha   90.00
_cell.angle_beta   90.00
_cell.angle_gamma   90.00
#
_symmetry.space_group_name_H-M   'P 1'
#
loop_
_entity.id
_entity.type
_entity.pdbx_description
1 polymer ?
#
loop_
_entity_poly.entity_id
_entity_poly.type
_entity_poly.pdbx_seq_one_letter_code
_entity_poly.pdbx_strand_id
1 'polypeptide(L)'
;MSIDKTESKPLRLSGSQPFTQQPGVFIMIGERTNVAGSPKFAKLIKEGKYEEAVSVARQQVENGANVIDICMDEGMIDGVAAMSRFLQLLASEPEVAKVPFMVDSSKWEVIVAGLKCLQGKGIVNSISLKEGEEKFRKNAATVQRYGAAVVVMAFDEQGQAATYEDKIRICERAYRILVNEVGFAPEDIIFDPNILTVATGMEEHNNYAVDFINATRWIKQNLPHAKVSGGVSNISFSFRGNNKVREAMHAAFLYHAIAAGMDMGIVNAGMLEVYEEIEPELKELVEDVLLNRRPDATERLVDFGEQLKASSASGGATIEKKTEEWRNGTVEDRLAHALVKGIDTYIAADTEEARAKLGRPLLVIEGPLMAGMGIVGDLFGAGKMFLPQVVKSARVMKKAVAYLTPFMEAEKE
;
A
#
# COMPACT_ATOMS: atom_id res chain seq x y z
N MET A 1 -6.86 23.82 30.20
CA MET A 1 -6.79 22.40 30.57
C MET A 1 -5.92 21.72 29.55
N SER A 2 -4.77 21.19 29.96
CA SER A 2 -3.85 20.47 29.07
C SER A 2 -4.56 19.25 28.53
N ILE A 3 -4.63 19.12 27.21
CA ILE A 3 -4.93 17.84 26.58
C ILE A 3 -3.73 16.95 26.93
N ASP A 4 -3.94 16.06 27.88
CA ASP A 4 -3.02 14.96 28.14
C ASP A 4 -2.97 14.17 26.82
N LYS A 5 -1.87 14.32 26.08
CA LYS A 5 -1.63 13.56 24.84
C LYS A 5 -1.40 12.11 25.28
N THR A 6 -2.48 11.38 25.53
CA THR A 6 -2.43 9.94 25.74
C THR A 6 -1.63 9.34 24.58
N GLU A 7 -0.49 8.74 24.91
CA GLU A 7 0.42 8.16 23.95
C GLU A 7 -0.36 7.15 23.10
N SER A 8 -0.31 7.29 21.77
CA SER A 8 -1.08 6.45 20.86
C SER A 8 -0.63 5.00 21.01
N LYS A 9 -1.56 4.11 21.38
CA LYS A 9 -1.27 2.68 21.46
C LYS A 9 -0.97 2.11 20.06
N PRO A 10 0.19 1.45 19.87
CA PRO A 10 0.58 0.94 18.57
C PRO A 10 -0.20 -0.34 18.24
N LEU A 11 -0.61 -0.48 16.97
CA LEU A 11 -1.07 -1.77 16.46
C LEU A 11 0.09 -2.77 16.51
N ARG A 12 -0.16 -3.94 17.11
CA ARG A 12 0.80 -5.05 17.18
C ARG A 12 0.26 -6.22 16.40
N LEU A 13 1.05 -6.70 15.44
CA LEU A 13 0.79 -7.85 14.59
C LEU A 13 1.98 -8.79 14.64
N SER A 14 1.85 -9.99 14.08
CA SER A 14 3.02 -10.84 13.84
C SER A 14 2.78 -11.84 12.73
N GLY A 15 3.83 -12.10 11.95
CA GLY A 15 4.03 -13.38 11.27
C GLY A 15 4.79 -14.31 12.21
N SER A 16 5.86 -14.92 11.71
CA SER A 16 6.92 -15.56 12.50
C SER A 16 7.79 -14.53 13.23
N GLN A 17 7.75 -13.26 12.81
CA GLN A 17 8.42 -12.14 13.47
C GLN A 17 7.39 -11.11 13.98
N PRO A 18 7.68 -10.41 15.09
CA PRO A 18 6.80 -9.37 15.59
C PRO A 18 6.82 -8.14 14.67
N PHE A 19 5.66 -7.54 14.47
CA PHE A 19 5.49 -6.27 13.76
C PHE A 19 4.75 -5.29 14.66
N THR A 20 5.43 -4.22 15.10
CA THR A 20 4.84 -3.15 15.90
C THR A 20 4.80 -1.88 15.08
N GLN A 21 3.60 -1.33 14.89
CA GLN A 21 3.41 -0.05 14.21
C GLN A 21 4.29 1.02 14.85
N GLN A 22 5.05 1.73 14.01
CA GLN A 22 5.79 2.90 14.42
C GLN A 22 4.97 4.16 14.15
N PRO A 23 4.95 5.16 15.05
CA PRO A 23 4.28 6.43 14.81
C PRO A 23 4.77 7.09 13.51
N GLY A 24 3.84 7.58 12.69
CA GLY A 24 4.15 8.27 11.43
C GLY A 24 4.61 7.38 10.28
N VAL A 25 4.69 6.06 10.48
CA VAL A 25 5.07 5.11 9.42
C VAL A 25 3.83 4.50 8.78
N PHE A 26 3.68 4.72 7.47
CA PHE A 26 2.64 4.10 6.67
C PHE A 26 2.90 2.60 6.46
N ILE A 27 1.87 1.77 6.70
CA ILE A 27 1.93 0.32 6.56
C ILE A 27 1.34 -0.10 5.22
N MET A 28 2.15 -0.73 4.37
CA MET A 28 1.67 -1.26 3.09
C MET A 28 1.14 -2.68 3.24
N ILE A 29 -0.10 -2.89 2.82
CA ILE A 29 -0.73 -4.20 2.74
C ILE A 29 -0.74 -4.63 1.27
N GLY A 30 -0.06 -5.72 0.93
CA GLY A 30 0.08 -6.18 -0.46
C GLY A 30 -1.23 -6.76 -1.01
N GLU A 31 -1.75 -6.20 -2.10
CA GLU A 31 -3.07 -6.52 -2.69
C GLU A 31 -3.10 -7.71 -3.68
N ARG A 32 -1.93 -8.20 -4.14
CA ARG A 32 -1.86 -9.03 -5.37
C ARG A 32 -2.21 -10.50 -5.15
N THR A 33 -2.35 -10.94 -3.92
CA THR A 33 -2.79 -12.28 -3.50
C THR A 33 -4.31 -12.36 -3.40
N ASN A 34 -4.97 -11.77 -4.39
CA ASN A 34 -6.42 -11.64 -4.48
C ASN A 34 -6.90 -12.21 -5.83
N VAL A 35 -7.77 -13.22 -5.79
CA VAL A 35 -8.26 -13.89 -7.01
C VAL A 35 -9.10 -12.95 -7.88
N ALA A 36 -9.86 -12.02 -7.29
CA ALA A 36 -10.64 -11.05 -8.05
C ALA A 36 -9.78 -9.91 -8.60
N GLY A 37 -8.75 -9.49 -7.86
CA GLY A 37 -7.93 -8.31 -8.17
C GLY A 37 -6.68 -8.58 -9.02
N SER A 38 -6.17 -9.81 -9.07
CA SER A 38 -4.88 -10.14 -9.71
C SER A 38 -5.02 -11.28 -10.71
N PRO A 39 -5.05 -10.99 -12.03
CA PRO A 39 -5.21 -12.02 -13.08
C PRO A 39 -4.15 -13.13 -13.03
N LYS A 40 -2.90 -12.78 -12.67
CA LYS A 40 -1.81 -13.77 -12.49
C LYS A 40 -2.12 -14.71 -11.33
N PHE A 41 -2.51 -14.18 -10.18
CA PHE A 41 -2.82 -14.99 -9.00
C PHE A 41 -4.06 -15.86 -9.24
N ALA A 42 -5.12 -15.27 -9.81
CA ALA A 42 -6.34 -15.98 -10.18
C ALA A 42 -6.06 -17.20 -11.06
N LYS A 43 -5.21 -17.03 -12.09
CA LYS A 43 -4.80 -18.13 -12.97
C LYS A 43 -4.10 -19.25 -12.20
N LEU A 44 -3.13 -18.91 -11.35
CA LEU A 44 -2.36 -19.90 -10.59
C LEU A 44 -3.25 -20.70 -9.63
N ILE A 45 -4.16 -20.04 -8.90
CA ILE A 45 -5.07 -20.72 -7.98
C ILE A 45 -6.06 -21.61 -8.74
N LYS A 46 -6.65 -21.14 -9.84
CA LYS A 46 -7.57 -21.92 -10.67
C LYS A 46 -6.91 -23.14 -11.33
N GLU A 47 -5.62 -23.04 -11.67
CA GLU A 47 -4.82 -24.15 -12.20
C GLU A 47 -4.25 -25.07 -11.10
N GLY A 48 -4.52 -24.80 -9.82
CA GLY A 48 -4.00 -25.58 -8.71
C GLY A 48 -2.50 -25.42 -8.44
N LYS A 49 -1.86 -24.40 -9.01
CA LYS A 49 -0.42 -24.10 -8.91
C LYS A 49 -0.12 -23.22 -7.69
N TYR A 50 -0.42 -23.73 -6.50
CA TYR A 50 -0.29 -22.98 -5.25
C TYR A 50 1.16 -22.65 -4.91
N GLU A 51 2.11 -23.53 -5.24
CA GLU A 51 3.54 -23.35 -5.01
C GLU A 51 4.09 -22.18 -5.84
N GLU A 52 3.65 -22.06 -7.10
CA GLU A 52 3.94 -20.88 -7.92
C GLU A 52 3.24 -19.63 -7.38
N ALA A 53 2.04 -19.76 -6.83
CA ALA A 53 1.29 -18.63 -6.26
C ALA A 53 2.00 -18.02 -5.04
N VAL A 54 2.79 -18.79 -4.28
CA VAL A 54 3.64 -18.27 -3.18
C VAL A 54 4.63 -17.22 -3.69
N SER A 55 5.11 -17.34 -4.94
CA SER A 55 6.01 -16.33 -5.53
C SER A 55 5.37 -14.94 -5.62
N VAL A 56 4.04 -14.86 -5.77
CA VAL A 56 3.32 -13.59 -5.79
C VAL A 56 3.38 -12.92 -4.42
N ALA A 57 3.19 -13.67 -3.34
CA ALA A 57 3.34 -13.16 -1.98
C ALA A 57 4.79 -12.74 -1.69
N ARG A 58 5.77 -13.60 -2.04
CA ARG A 58 7.20 -13.31 -1.86
C ARG A 58 7.62 -12.01 -2.54
N GLN A 59 7.22 -11.82 -3.80
CA GLN A 59 7.53 -10.60 -4.54
C GLN A 59 6.95 -9.34 -3.88
N GLN A 60 5.78 -9.44 -3.23
CA GLN A 60 5.20 -8.30 -2.52
C GLN A 60 6.00 -7.94 -1.27
N VAL A 61 6.42 -8.95 -0.48
CA VAL A 61 7.29 -8.74 0.69
C VAL A 61 8.63 -8.15 0.27
N GLU A 62 9.24 -8.66 -0.80
CA GLU A 62 10.47 -8.11 -1.38
C GLU A 62 10.29 -6.66 -1.86
N ASN A 63 9.10 -6.28 -2.30
CA ASN A 63 8.77 -4.92 -2.69
C ASN A 63 8.32 -4.03 -1.51
N GLY A 64 8.45 -4.53 -0.27
CA GLY A 64 8.24 -3.75 0.94
C GLY A 64 6.87 -3.89 1.59
N ALA A 65 6.00 -4.78 1.11
CA ALA A 65 4.73 -5.04 1.78
C ALA A 65 4.97 -5.49 3.24
N ASN A 66 4.34 -4.79 4.18
CA ASN A 66 4.45 -5.06 5.61
C ASN A 66 3.46 -6.14 6.06
N VAL A 67 2.35 -6.28 5.35
CA VAL A 67 1.28 -7.28 5.56
C VAL A 67 0.88 -7.81 4.18
N ILE A 68 0.43 -9.05 4.09
CA ILE A 68 -0.11 -9.63 2.84
C ILE A 68 -1.62 -9.86 2.98
N ASP A 69 -2.40 -9.24 2.11
CA ASP A 69 -3.85 -9.46 2.00
C ASP A 69 -4.14 -10.66 1.10
N ILE A 70 -4.95 -11.60 1.59
CA ILE A 70 -5.20 -12.87 0.91
C ILE A 70 -6.70 -13.01 0.72
N CYS A 71 -7.14 -13.00 -0.53
CA CYS A 71 -8.54 -13.11 -0.90
C CYS A 71 -8.75 -14.26 -1.89
N MET A 72 -9.57 -15.24 -1.49
CA MET A 72 -9.90 -16.44 -2.27
C MET A 72 -11.35 -16.44 -2.77
N ASP A 73 -12.03 -15.30 -2.68
CA ASP A 73 -13.44 -15.17 -3.05
C ASP A 73 -13.60 -15.18 -4.57
N GLU A 74 -14.04 -16.33 -5.09
CA GLU A 74 -14.45 -16.50 -6.47
C GLU A 74 -15.46 -17.66 -6.57
N GLY A 75 -16.42 -17.55 -7.50
CA GLY A 75 -17.56 -18.48 -7.56
C GLY A 75 -17.22 -19.95 -7.84
N MET A 76 -16.08 -20.23 -8.48
CA MET A 76 -15.62 -21.58 -8.83
C MET A 76 -14.59 -22.13 -7.84
N ILE A 77 -14.23 -21.38 -6.81
CA ILE A 77 -13.21 -21.76 -5.82
C ILE A 77 -13.89 -22.11 -4.49
N ASP A 78 -13.53 -23.27 -3.93
CA ASP A 78 -13.81 -23.56 -2.52
C ASP A 78 -12.92 -22.66 -1.65
N GLY A 79 -13.47 -21.52 -1.23
CA GLY A 79 -12.76 -20.51 -0.47
C GLY A 79 -12.18 -21.03 0.85
N VAL A 80 -12.87 -21.94 1.55
CA VAL A 80 -12.40 -22.50 2.82
C VAL A 80 -11.16 -23.35 2.60
N ALA A 81 -11.21 -24.26 1.62
CA ALA A 81 -10.08 -25.11 1.27
C ALA A 81 -8.91 -24.30 0.70
N ALA A 82 -9.18 -23.36 -0.21
CA ALA A 82 -8.16 -22.55 -0.86
C ALA A 82 -7.43 -21.62 0.13
N MET A 83 -8.17 -20.94 1.00
CA MET A 83 -7.61 -20.05 2.04
C MET A 83 -6.71 -20.84 2.99
N SER A 84 -7.22 -21.97 3.51
CA SER A 84 -6.48 -22.81 4.45
C SER A 84 -5.20 -23.35 3.81
N ARG A 85 -5.30 -23.91 2.60
CA ARG A 85 -4.14 -24.45 1.87
C ARG A 85 -3.09 -23.39 1.60
N PHE A 86 -3.50 -22.22 1.12
CA PHE A 86 -2.54 -21.18 0.77
C PHE A 86 -1.86 -20.59 2.02
N LEU A 87 -2.59 -20.31 3.10
CA LEU A 87 -1.99 -19.83 4.36
C LEU A 87 -0.98 -20.83 4.94
N GLN A 88 -1.26 -22.13 4.88
CA GLN A 88 -0.32 -23.17 5.31
C GLN A 88 0.97 -23.18 4.47
N LEU A 89 0.85 -22.99 3.15
CA LEU A 89 2.02 -22.87 2.27
C LEU A 89 2.83 -21.60 2.56
N LEU A 90 2.16 -20.46 2.78
CA LEU A 90 2.86 -19.22 3.15
C LEU A 90 3.58 -19.34 4.49
N ALA A 91 3.01 -20.06 5.46
CA ALA A 91 3.65 -20.35 6.74
C ALA A 91 4.93 -21.20 6.59
N SER A 92 5.03 -22.02 5.54
CA SER A 92 6.21 -22.83 5.24
C SER A 92 7.32 -22.10 4.47
N GLU A 93 7.05 -20.89 3.98
CA GLU A 93 7.99 -20.05 3.24
C GLU A 93 8.57 -18.98 4.17
N PRO A 94 9.84 -19.10 4.64
CA PRO A 94 10.37 -18.24 5.70
C PRO A 94 10.35 -16.74 5.36
N GLU A 95 10.64 -16.38 4.11
CA GLU A 95 10.67 -14.99 3.67
C GLU A 95 9.28 -14.33 3.66
N VAL A 96 8.22 -15.13 3.49
CA VAL A 96 6.85 -14.63 3.52
C VAL A 96 6.27 -14.74 4.92
N ALA A 97 6.52 -15.84 5.62
CA ALA A 97 6.03 -16.11 6.96
C ALA A 97 6.44 -15.03 7.97
N LYS A 98 7.51 -14.27 7.74
CA LYS A 98 7.96 -13.19 8.64
C LYS A 98 6.96 -12.05 8.78
N VAL A 99 6.13 -11.79 7.77
CA VAL A 99 5.14 -10.70 7.82
C VAL A 99 3.76 -11.21 8.26
N PRO A 100 2.92 -10.38 8.91
CA PRO A 100 1.54 -10.73 9.23
C PRO A 100 0.68 -10.93 7.97
N PHE A 101 -0.41 -11.67 8.12
CA PHE A 101 -1.40 -11.90 7.06
C PHE A 101 -2.74 -11.25 7.40
N MET A 102 -3.38 -10.69 6.37
CA MET A 102 -4.75 -10.21 6.38
C MET A 102 -5.62 -11.24 5.64
N VAL A 103 -6.59 -11.83 6.36
CA VAL A 103 -7.52 -12.81 5.81
C VAL A 103 -8.70 -12.05 5.24
N ASP A 104 -8.82 -12.00 3.92
CA ASP A 104 -9.86 -11.27 3.19
C ASP A 104 -10.92 -12.20 2.62
N SER A 105 -12.16 -12.01 3.06
CA SER A 105 -13.34 -12.68 2.49
C SER A 105 -14.65 -12.03 2.92
N SER A 106 -15.60 -12.03 2.00
CA SER A 106 -17.01 -11.73 2.26
C SER A 106 -17.75 -12.87 2.97
N LYS A 107 -17.16 -14.08 3.05
CA LYS A 107 -17.74 -15.28 3.67
C LYS A 107 -17.10 -15.54 5.03
N TRP A 108 -17.93 -15.51 6.07
CA TRP A 108 -17.45 -15.63 7.45
C TRP A 108 -16.75 -16.97 7.75
N GLU A 109 -17.21 -18.06 7.13
CA GLU A 109 -16.60 -19.38 7.24
C GLU A 109 -15.17 -19.42 6.69
N VAL A 110 -14.86 -18.63 5.67
CA VAL A 110 -13.51 -18.51 5.09
C VAL A 110 -12.61 -17.72 6.04
N ILE A 111 -13.12 -16.63 6.63
CA ILE A 111 -12.41 -15.87 7.67
C ILE A 111 -12.01 -16.79 8.83
N VAL A 112 -12.96 -17.56 9.36
CA VAL A 112 -12.70 -18.48 10.48
C VAL A 112 -11.71 -19.58 10.09
N ALA A 113 -11.77 -20.11 8.87
CA ALA A 113 -10.81 -21.09 8.38
C ALA A 113 -9.40 -20.50 8.29
N GLY A 114 -9.28 -19.26 7.77
CA GLY A 114 -8.02 -18.56 7.70
C GLY A 114 -7.42 -18.26 9.08
N LEU A 115 -8.22 -17.75 10.02
CA LEU A 115 -7.79 -17.49 11.40
C LEU A 115 -7.23 -18.73 12.11
N LYS A 116 -7.83 -19.92 11.87
CA LYS A 116 -7.31 -21.19 12.41
C LYS A 116 -5.93 -21.57 11.85
N CYS A 117 -5.56 -21.04 10.69
CA CYS A 117 -4.28 -21.33 10.03
C CYS A 117 -3.19 -20.32 10.42
N LEU A 118 -3.53 -19.22 11.08
CA LEU A 118 -2.55 -18.21 11.48
C LEU A 118 -1.83 -18.63 12.76
N GLN A 119 -0.49 -18.61 12.72
CA GLN A 119 0.35 -18.80 13.92
C GLN A 119 0.54 -17.49 14.70
N GLY A 120 0.71 -16.38 13.98
CA GLY A 120 0.89 -15.04 14.54
C GLY A 120 -0.41 -14.22 14.57
N LYS A 121 -0.33 -13.01 15.12
CA LYS A 121 -1.46 -12.08 15.14
C LYS A 121 -1.66 -11.45 13.77
N GLY A 122 -2.65 -11.94 13.04
CA GLY A 122 -3.08 -11.39 11.74
C GLY A 122 -4.23 -10.38 11.85
N ILE A 123 -4.83 -10.08 10.69
CA ILE A 123 -5.93 -9.14 10.54
C ILE A 123 -7.12 -9.82 9.85
N VAL A 124 -8.33 -9.58 10.32
CA VAL A 124 -9.58 -9.95 9.63
C VAL A 124 -10.00 -8.82 8.70
N ASN A 125 -10.20 -9.12 7.42
CA ASN A 125 -10.78 -8.22 6.42
C ASN A 125 -12.06 -8.87 5.85
N SER A 126 -13.25 -8.53 6.31
CA SER A 126 -13.60 -7.51 7.31
C SER A 126 -14.89 -7.90 8.03
N ILE A 127 -15.31 -7.08 9.00
CA ILE A 127 -16.67 -7.12 9.55
C ILE A 127 -17.37 -5.78 9.32
N SER A 128 -18.70 -5.76 9.38
CA SER A 128 -19.49 -4.55 9.23
C SER A 128 -20.86 -4.67 9.90
N LEU A 129 -21.59 -3.56 9.94
CA LEU A 129 -22.96 -3.48 10.48
C LEU A 129 -24.03 -3.85 9.44
N LYS A 130 -23.63 -4.26 8.22
CA LYS A 130 -24.53 -4.61 7.10
C LYS A 130 -25.65 -5.57 7.48
N GLU A 131 -25.34 -6.57 8.30
CA GLU A 131 -26.27 -7.62 8.72
C GLU A 131 -26.80 -7.39 10.14
N GLY A 132 -26.73 -6.15 10.61
CA GLY A 132 -27.17 -5.75 11.93
C GLY A 132 -26.13 -5.97 13.03
N GLU A 133 -26.38 -5.35 14.17
CA GLU A 133 -25.42 -5.29 15.26
C GLU A 133 -25.19 -6.64 15.97
N GLU A 134 -26.19 -7.53 16.01
CA GLU A 134 -26.04 -8.84 16.66
C GLU A 134 -24.96 -9.68 15.97
N LYS A 135 -25.01 -9.74 14.63
CA LYS A 135 -24.01 -10.46 13.84
C LYS A 135 -22.64 -9.78 13.95
N PHE A 136 -22.61 -8.44 13.94
CA PHE A 136 -21.38 -7.67 14.14
C PHE A 136 -20.71 -7.99 15.48
N ARG A 137 -21.44 -7.96 16.61
CA ARG A 137 -20.92 -8.32 17.94
C ARG A 137 -20.42 -9.76 18.00
N LYS A 138 -21.17 -10.71 17.43
CA LYS A 138 -20.80 -12.13 17.39
C LYS A 138 -19.49 -12.35 16.63
N ASN A 139 -19.36 -11.70 15.47
CA ASN A 139 -18.16 -11.77 14.65
C ASN A 139 -16.98 -11.11 15.39
N ALA A 140 -17.16 -9.92 15.94
CA ALA A 140 -16.15 -9.22 16.73
C ALA A 140 -15.64 -10.04 17.93
N ALA A 141 -16.55 -10.64 18.72
CA ALA A 141 -16.18 -11.51 19.84
C ALA A 141 -15.38 -12.74 19.37
N THR A 142 -15.70 -13.27 18.18
CA THR A 142 -14.92 -14.36 17.57
C THR A 142 -13.52 -13.89 17.18
N VAL A 143 -13.38 -12.73 16.51
CA VAL A 143 -12.06 -12.17 16.16
C VAL A 143 -11.22 -11.94 17.42
N GLN A 144 -11.82 -11.39 18.47
CA GLN A 144 -11.17 -11.17 19.77
C GLN A 144 -10.68 -12.48 20.39
N ARG A 145 -11.47 -13.56 20.29
CA ARG A 145 -11.09 -14.88 20.80
C ARG A 145 -9.88 -15.48 20.07
N TYR A 146 -9.72 -15.20 18.77
CA TYR A 146 -8.51 -15.55 18.02
C TYR A 146 -7.34 -14.58 18.25
N GLY A 147 -7.58 -13.45 18.95
CA GLY A 147 -6.56 -12.44 19.22
C GLY A 147 -6.10 -11.66 17.99
N ALA A 148 -6.90 -11.62 16.92
CA ALA A 148 -6.58 -10.91 15.69
C ALA A 148 -7.05 -9.44 15.73
N ALA A 149 -6.41 -8.59 14.92
CA ALA A 149 -6.92 -7.26 14.61
C ALA A 149 -8.07 -7.33 13.58
N VAL A 150 -8.83 -6.26 13.42
CA VAL A 150 -10.04 -6.27 12.59
C VAL A 150 -10.18 -5.02 11.73
N VAL A 151 -10.43 -5.22 10.43
CA VAL A 151 -10.94 -4.20 9.53
C VAL A 151 -12.45 -4.10 9.71
N VAL A 152 -12.93 -2.87 9.92
CA VAL A 152 -14.34 -2.53 10.06
C VAL A 152 -14.74 -1.65 8.88
N MET A 153 -15.54 -2.20 7.97
CA MET A 153 -16.03 -1.45 6.82
C MET A 153 -17.06 -0.43 7.28
N ALA A 154 -17.03 0.78 6.71
CA ALA A 154 -18.11 1.75 6.83
C ALA A 154 -19.33 1.31 5.99
N PHE A 155 -19.99 0.25 6.42
CA PHE A 155 -21.18 -0.33 5.81
C PHE A 155 -22.13 -0.75 6.94
N ASP A 156 -23.35 -0.21 6.94
CA ASP A 156 -24.39 -0.54 7.92
C ASP A 156 -25.68 -1.04 7.24
N GLU A 157 -26.75 -1.16 8.01
CA GLU A 157 -28.05 -1.65 7.54
C GLU A 157 -28.67 -0.74 6.45
N GLN A 158 -28.19 0.50 6.31
CA GLN A 158 -28.64 1.46 5.29
C GLN A 158 -27.79 1.40 4.01
N GLY A 159 -26.67 0.69 4.03
CA GLY A 159 -25.80 0.51 2.87
C GLY A 159 -24.35 0.91 3.12
N GLN A 160 -23.62 1.06 2.02
CA GLN A 160 -22.22 1.47 2.04
C GLN A 160 -22.10 2.99 2.19
N ALA A 161 -21.25 3.45 3.11
CA ALA A 161 -21.01 4.88 3.31
C ALA A 161 -20.26 5.50 2.13
N ALA A 162 -20.96 6.35 1.38
CA ALA A 162 -20.41 7.13 0.28
C ALA A 162 -19.94 8.53 0.74
N THR A 163 -20.75 9.22 1.54
CA THR A 163 -20.52 10.60 2.00
C THR A 163 -19.66 10.67 3.27
N TYR A 164 -19.10 11.84 3.55
CA TYR A 164 -18.37 12.08 4.80
C TYR A 164 -19.22 11.79 6.04
N GLU A 165 -20.48 12.26 6.06
CA GLU A 165 -21.41 12.12 7.19
C GLU A 165 -21.71 10.65 7.50
N ASP A 166 -21.96 9.84 6.47
CA ASP A 166 -22.20 8.41 6.67
C ASP A 166 -20.94 7.68 7.14
N LYS A 167 -19.77 8.03 6.60
CA LYS A 167 -18.50 7.42 7.00
C LYS A 167 -18.25 7.62 8.51
N ILE A 168 -18.40 8.85 9.01
CA ILE A 168 -18.16 9.13 10.44
C ILE A 168 -19.24 8.51 11.33
N ARG A 169 -20.51 8.58 10.93
CA ARG A 169 -21.65 8.02 11.68
C ARG A 169 -21.48 6.52 11.90
N ILE A 170 -21.13 5.78 10.84
CA ILE A 170 -20.97 4.33 10.91
C ILE A 170 -19.72 3.96 11.71
N CYS A 171 -18.58 4.62 11.46
CA CYS A 171 -17.34 4.34 12.19
C CYS A 171 -17.48 4.62 13.69
N GLU A 172 -18.13 5.73 14.06
CA GLU A 172 -18.39 6.06 15.47
C GLU A 172 -19.27 5.02 16.16
N ARG A 173 -20.38 4.62 15.52
CA ARG A 173 -21.28 3.59 16.05
C ARG A 173 -20.54 2.27 16.24
N ALA A 174 -19.80 1.83 15.22
CA ALA A 174 -19.04 0.59 15.29
C ALA A 174 -17.95 0.64 16.38
N TYR A 175 -17.24 1.78 16.52
CA TYR A 175 -16.25 1.97 17.58
C TYR A 175 -16.88 1.82 18.97
N ARG A 176 -18.02 2.48 19.22
CA ARG A 176 -18.71 2.40 20.51
C ARG A 176 -19.14 0.97 20.83
N ILE A 177 -19.68 0.23 19.86
CA ILE A 177 -20.06 -1.17 20.06
C ILE A 177 -18.82 -2.03 20.38
N LEU A 178 -17.75 -1.90 19.57
CA LEU A 178 -16.53 -2.69 19.76
C LEU A 178 -15.86 -2.41 21.10
N VAL A 179 -15.67 -1.14 21.45
CA VAL A 179 -14.92 -0.74 22.65
C VAL A 179 -15.76 -0.87 23.91
N ASN A 180 -17.00 -0.37 23.92
CA ASN A 180 -17.78 -0.27 25.15
C ASN A 180 -18.57 -1.54 25.47
N GLU A 181 -18.96 -2.32 24.45
CA GLU A 181 -19.84 -3.48 24.66
C GLU A 181 -19.10 -4.82 24.47
N VAL A 182 -18.25 -4.92 23.44
CA VAL A 182 -17.44 -6.14 23.21
C VAL A 182 -16.15 -6.13 24.03
N GLY A 183 -15.65 -4.95 24.41
CA GLY A 183 -14.36 -4.80 25.10
C GLY A 183 -13.15 -5.04 24.19
N PHE A 184 -13.30 -4.78 22.89
CA PHE A 184 -12.23 -4.91 21.90
C PHE A 184 -11.16 -3.84 22.13
N ALA A 185 -9.88 -4.19 21.97
CA ALA A 185 -8.79 -3.24 22.11
C ALA A 185 -8.85 -2.20 20.97
N PRO A 186 -8.97 -0.89 21.26
CA PRO A 186 -9.17 0.12 20.22
C PRO A 186 -7.98 0.23 19.25
N GLU A 187 -6.75 -0.07 19.70
CA GLU A 187 -5.56 -0.13 18.85
C GLU A 187 -5.57 -1.26 17.79
N ASP A 188 -6.45 -2.25 17.95
CA ASP A 188 -6.64 -3.37 17.02
C ASP A 188 -7.81 -3.15 16.05
N ILE A 189 -8.49 -2.01 16.14
CA ILE A 189 -9.58 -1.60 15.25
C ILE A 189 -8.99 -0.80 14.09
N ILE A 190 -9.24 -1.26 12.87
CA ILE A 190 -8.85 -0.61 11.63
C ILE A 190 -10.12 -0.24 10.87
N PHE A 191 -10.46 1.05 10.80
CA PHE A 191 -11.59 1.49 9.99
C PHE A 191 -11.21 1.53 8.52
N ASP A 192 -12.10 1.03 7.66
CA ASP A 192 -12.09 1.31 6.22
C ASP A 192 -13.30 2.20 5.88
N PRO A 193 -13.10 3.52 5.74
CA PRO A 193 -14.15 4.46 5.33
C PRO A 193 -14.63 4.30 3.88
N ASN A 194 -14.23 3.25 3.17
CA ASN A 194 -14.46 2.98 1.74
C ASN A 194 -13.76 3.99 0.83
N ILE A 195 -12.64 3.56 0.23
CA ILE A 195 -12.10 4.21 -0.97
C ILE A 195 -12.97 3.79 -2.16
N LEU A 196 -13.70 4.76 -2.72
CA LEU A 196 -14.60 4.57 -3.85
C LEU A 196 -14.02 5.21 -5.12
N THR A 197 -14.48 4.73 -6.27
CA THR A 197 -14.00 5.19 -7.58
C THR A 197 -14.44 6.63 -7.85
N VAL A 198 -13.50 7.50 -8.26
CA VAL A 198 -13.78 8.87 -8.73
C VAL A 198 -13.67 8.96 -10.26
N ALA A 199 -13.99 10.12 -10.84
CA ALA A 199 -13.93 10.36 -12.28
C ALA A 199 -14.74 9.33 -13.09
N THR A 200 -15.92 8.94 -12.59
CA THR A 200 -16.81 7.96 -13.24
C THR A 200 -17.74 8.60 -14.27
N GLY A 201 -17.72 9.93 -14.40
CA GLY A 201 -18.70 10.71 -15.17
C GLY A 201 -20.02 10.99 -14.44
N MET A 202 -20.10 10.68 -13.14
CA MET A 202 -21.27 10.97 -12.29
C MET A 202 -20.86 11.99 -11.23
N GLU A 203 -21.60 13.10 -11.12
CA GLU A 203 -21.25 14.21 -10.23
C GLU A 203 -21.25 13.79 -8.76
N GLU A 204 -22.15 12.87 -8.40
CA GLU A 204 -22.29 12.32 -7.05
C GLU A 204 -21.02 11.59 -6.56
N HIS A 205 -20.14 11.17 -7.48
CA HIS A 205 -18.92 10.43 -7.17
C HIS A 205 -17.69 11.34 -7.07
N ASN A 206 -17.78 12.61 -7.49
CA ASN A 206 -16.64 13.52 -7.56
C ASN A 206 -15.98 13.75 -6.19
N ASN A 207 -16.77 13.73 -5.11
CA ASN A 207 -16.28 14.05 -3.78
C ASN A 207 -15.75 12.84 -2.97
N TYR A 208 -15.83 11.62 -3.50
CA TYR A 208 -15.53 10.40 -2.73
C TYR A 208 -14.12 10.35 -2.13
N ALA A 209 -13.12 10.84 -2.84
CA ALA A 209 -11.75 10.93 -2.33
C ALA A 209 -11.64 11.96 -1.18
N VAL A 210 -12.26 13.13 -1.34
CA VAL A 210 -12.31 14.19 -0.32
C VAL A 210 -13.03 13.70 0.94
N ASP A 211 -14.17 13.02 0.77
CA ASP A 211 -14.95 12.46 1.87
C ASP A 211 -14.16 11.42 2.66
N PHE A 212 -13.39 10.57 1.98
CA PHE A 212 -12.48 9.63 2.64
C PHE A 212 -11.39 10.34 3.44
N ILE A 213 -10.72 11.34 2.86
CA ILE A 213 -9.64 12.11 3.52
C ILE A 213 -10.19 12.83 4.76
N ASN A 214 -11.37 13.43 4.65
CA ASN A 214 -12.01 14.11 5.77
C ASN A 214 -12.47 13.15 6.86
N ALA A 215 -13.07 12.01 6.48
CA ALA A 215 -13.46 10.96 7.43
C ALA A 215 -12.24 10.38 8.16
N THR A 216 -11.12 10.20 7.46
CA THR A 216 -9.84 9.79 8.05
C THR A 216 -9.43 10.76 9.15
N ARG A 217 -9.38 12.07 8.84
CA ARG A 217 -9.02 13.10 9.82
C ARG A 217 -9.96 13.07 11.04
N TRP A 218 -11.26 12.93 10.81
CA TRP A 218 -12.25 12.86 11.88
C TRP A 218 -12.06 11.62 12.75
N ILE A 219 -11.86 10.44 12.16
CA ILE A 219 -11.62 9.18 12.89
C ILE A 219 -10.39 9.33 13.79
N LYS A 220 -9.29 9.86 13.27
CA LYS A 220 -8.05 10.04 14.05
C LYS A 220 -8.20 11.02 15.21
N GLN A 221 -9.09 12.00 15.09
CA GLN A 221 -9.36 13.00 16.13
C GLN A 221 -10.36 12.52 17.19
N ASN A 222 -11.32 11.67 16.81
CA ASN A 222 -12.49 11.36 17.64
C ASN A 222 -12.55 9.92 18.15
N LEU A 223 -11.83 8.99 17.51
CA LEU A 223 -11.81 7.56 17.86
C LEU A 223 -10.39 7.17 18.32
N PRO A 224 -10.07 7.33 19.61
CA PRO A 224 -8.72 7.15 20.12
C PRO A 224 -8.12 5.79 19.76
N HIS A 225 -6.83 5.79 19.40
CA HIS A 225 -6.03 4.61 19.05
C HIS A 225 -6.42 3.85 17.78
N ALA A 226 -7.66 3.99 17.28
CA ALA A 226 -8.12 3.35 16.06
C ALA A 226 -7.24 3.73 14.86
N LYS A 227 -7.13 2.80 13.91
CA LYS A 227 -6.37 2.98 12.66
C LYS A 227 -7.31 3.23 11.50
N VAL A 228 -6.78 3.76 10.41
CA VAL A 228 -7.51 3.94 9.15
C VAL A 228 -6.77 3.24 8.01
N SER A 229 -7.52 2.48 7.21
CA SER A 229 -7.08 1.77 6.00
C SER A 229 -8.03 2.02 4.83
N GLY A 230 -7.67 1.47 3.67
CA GLY A 230 -8.54 1.40 2.50
C GLY A 230 -7.88 0.69 1.32
N GLY A 231 -8.71 0.16 0.42
CA GLY A 231 -8.31 -0.37 -0.90
C GLY A 231 -7.93 0.73 -1.88
N VAL A 232 -6.65 1.11 -1.94
CA VAL A 232 -6.18 2.29 -2.70
C VAL A 232 -6.45 2.15 -4.19
N SER A 233 -6.27 0.94 -4.74
CA SER A 233 -6.48 0.68 -6.16
C SER A 233 -7.89 1.03 -6.66
N ASN A 234 -8.90 1.03 -5.77
CA ASN A 234 -10.30 1.32 -6.10
C ASN A 234 -10.50 2.77 -6.58
N ILE A 235 -9.73 3.73 -6.07
CA ILE A 235 -9.85 5.16 -6.43
C ILE A 235 -9.74 5.39 -7.95
N SER A 236 -9.01 4.49 -8.62
CA SER A 236 -8.53 4.65 -10.00
C SER A 236 -9.23 3.73 -11.02
N PHE A 237 -10.34 3.06 -10.65
CA PHE A 237 -10.97 2.06 -11.52
C PHE A 237 -11.51 2.63 -12.84
N SER A 238 -11.88 3.92 -12.89
CA SER A 238 -12.26 4.60 -14.13
C SER A 238 -11.15 4.61 -15.19
N PHE A 239 -9.89 4.47 -14.77
CA PHE A 239 -8.71 4.53 -15.62
C PHE A 239 -8.04 3.16 -15.86
N ARG A 240 -8.80 2.06 -15.75
CA ARG A 240 -8.28 0.72 -16.09
C ARG A 240 -7.66 0.71 -17.49
N GLY A 241 -6.49 0.07 -17.59
CA GLY A 241 -5.65 0.09 -18.80
C GLY A 241 -4.79 1.35 -18.99
N ASN A 242 -4.84 2.33 -18.08
CA ASN A 242 -3.90 3.47 -18.04
C ASN A 242 -3.07 3.43 -16.75
N ASN A 243 -2.05 2.56 -16.69
CA ASN A 243 -1.27 2.40 -15.45
C ASN A 243 -0.58 3.69 -15.01
N LYS A 244 -0.09 4.52 -15.95
CA LYS A 244 0.54 5.80 -15.63
C LYS A 244 -0.39 6.73 -14.85
N VAL A 245 -1.63 6.89 -15.30
CA VAL A 245 -2.62 7.71 -14.58
C VAL A 245 -3.00 7.08 -13.25
N ARG A 246 -3.17 5.75 -13.21
CA ARG A 246 -3.54 5.05 -11.97
C ARG A 246 -2.47 5.19 -10.88
N GLU A 247 -1.20 4.99 -11.23
CA GLU A 247 -0.07 5.11 -10.30
C GLU A 247 0.06 6.54 -9.76
N ALA A 248 -0.08 7.55 -10.63
CA ALA A 248 -0.12 8.95 -10.22
C ALA A 248 -1.29 9.25 -9.26
N MET A 249 -2.50 8.72 -9.55
CA MET A 249 -3.65 8.84 -8.64
C MET A 249 -3.39 8.17 -7.28
N HIS A 250 -2.76 7.00 -7.25
CA HIS A 250 -2.46 6.30 -5.99
C HIS A 250 -1.48 7.11 -5.15
N ALA A 251 -0.39 7.59 -5.76
CA ALA A 251 0.64 8.37 -5.08
C ALA A 251 0.09 9.70 -4.54
N ALA A 252 -0.69 10.45 -5.34
CA ALA A 252 -1.32 11.69 -4.92
C ALA A 252 -2.39 11.47 -3.84
N PHE A 253 -3.23 10.44 -3.98
CA PHE A 253 -4.22 10.11 -2.95
C PHE A 253 -3.56 9.75 -1.62
N LEU A 254 -2.54 8.88 -1.64
CA LEU A 254 -1.80 8.49 -0.45
C LEU A 254 -1.10 9.67 0.21
N TYR A 255 -0.49 10.57 -0.55
CA TYR A 255 0.12 11.79 -0.01
C TYR A 255 -0.87 12.59 0.86
N HIS A 256 -2.06 12.87 0.34
CA HIS A 256 -3.09 13.62 1.08
C HIS A 256 -3.75 12.81 2.20
N ALA A 257 -4.01 11.52 1.99
CA ALA A 257 -4.65 10.66 2.98
C ALA A 257 -3.73 10.38 4.19
N ILE A 258 -2.43 10.17 3.95
CA ILE A 258 -1.43 9.99 5.01
C ILE A 258 -1.25 11.29 5.81
N ALA A 259 -1.21 12.44 5.13
CA ALA A 259 -1.21 13.74 5.81
C ALA A 259 -2.47 13.96 6.69
N ALA A 260 -3.62 13.38 6.31
CA ALA A 260 -4.83 13.37 7.12
C ALA A 260 -4.83 12.33 8.26
N GLY A 261 -3.86 11.41 8.28
CA GLY A 261 -3.63 10.44 9.34
C GLY A 261 -3.97 8.99 8.98
N MET A 262 -4.06 8.64 7.70
CA MET A 262 -4.19 7.25 7.24
C MET A 262 -2.95 6.45 7.67
N ASP A 263 -3.18 5.32 8.35
CA ASP A 263 -2.10 4.52 8.96
C ASP A 263 -1.56 3.44 8.01
N MET A 264 -2.42 2.91 7.16
CA MET A 264 -2.13 1.75 6.31
C MET A 264 -3.00 1.75 5.05
N GLY A 265 -2.65 0.95 4.04
CA GLY A 265 -3.47 0.82 2.85
C GLY A 265 -3.18 -0.45 2.07
N ILE A 266 -4.22 -0.99 1.44
CA ILE A 266 -4.13 -2.14 0.53
C ILE A 266 -3.71 -1.60 -0.84
N VAL A 267 -2.48 -1.95 -1.23
CA VAL A 267 -1.75 -1.36 -2.35
C VAL A 267 -0.98 -2.41 -3.13
N ASN A 268 -0.68 -2.11 -4.39
CA ASN A 268 0.37 -2.80 -5.11
C ASN A 268 1.74 -2.22 -4.71
N ALA A 269 2.39 -2.83 -3.72
CA ALA A 269 3.68 -2.37 -3.17
C ALA A 269 4.78 -2.14 -4.23
N GLY A 270 4.75 -2.85 -5.37
CA GLY A 270 5.73 -2.68 -6.43
C GLY A 270 5.51 -1.48 -7.37
N MET A 271 4.32 -0.87 -7.34
CA MET A 271 3.87 0.15 -8.30
C MET A 271 3.56 1.51 -7.65
N LEU A 272 4.10 1.79 -6.46
CA LEU A 272 3.91 3.09 -5.82
C LEU A 272 4.95 4.10 -6.30
N GLU A 273 4.52 5.00 -7.18
CA GLU A 273 5.29 6.16 -7.62
C GLU A 273 5.57 7.13 -6.46
N VAL A 274 6.67 7.87 -6.57
CA VAL A 274 7.02 8.94 -5.62
C VAL A 274 6.22 10.18 -6.00
N TYR A 275 5.48 10.77 -5.06
CA TYR A 275 4.57 11.88 -5.34
C TYR A 275 5.25 13.08 -6.04
N GLU A 276 6.48 13.41 -5.63
CA GLU A 276 7.21 14.55 -6.20
C GLU A 276 7.61 14.32 -7.66
N GLU A 277 7.76 13.06 -8.05
CA GLU A 277 8.22 12.66 -9.36
C GLU A 277 7.09 12.53 -10.39
N ILE A 278 5.84 12.65 -9.96
CA ILE A 278 4.71 12.71 -10.88
C ILE A 278 4.90 13.94 -11.77
N GLU A 279 4.79 13.72 -13.08
CA GLU A 279 4.91 14.78 -14.08
C GLU A 279 3.99 15.96 -13.74
N PRO A 280 4.47 17.22 -13.74
CA PRO A 280 3.74 18.37 -13.21
C PRO A 280 2.32 18.55 -13.75
N GLU A 281 2.10 18.43 -15.05
CA GLU A 281 0.77 18.56 -15.67
C GLU A 281 -0.16 17.42 -15.23
N LEU A 282 0.32 16.17 -15.30
CA LEU A 282 -0.43 15.02 -14.81
C LEU A 282 -0.78 15.14 -13.32
N LYS A 283 0.16 15.63 -12.49
CA LYS A 283 -0.05 15.82 -11.06
C LYS A 283 -1.18 16.81 -10.80
N GLU A 284 -1.19 17.94 -11.50
CA GLU A 284 -2.25 18.95 -11.38
C GLU A 284 -3.62 18.36 -11.76
N LEU A 285 -3.70 17.65 -12.89
CA LEU A 285 -4.94 17.01 -13.35
C LEU A 285 -5.46 15.94 -12.38
N VAL A 286 -4.55 15.13 -11.84
CA VAL A 286 -4.88 14.11 -10.85
C VAL A 286 -5.39 14.75 -9.55
N GLU A 287 -4.74 15.80 -9.07
CA GLU A 287 -5.18 16.50 -7.86
C GLU A 287 -6.50 17.25 -8.06
N ASP A 288 -6.75 17.80 -9.24
CA ASP A 288 -8.04 18.41 -9.57
C ASP A 288 -9.18 17.42 -9.39
N VAL A 289 -8.99 16.17 -9.82
CA VAL A 289 -9.96 15.09 -9.65
C VAL A 289 -10.06 14.62 -8.20
N LEU A 290 -8.93 14.30 -7.57
CA LEU A 290 -8.93 13.72 -6.21
C LEU A 290 -9.41 14.70 -5.14
N LEU A 291 -9.12 15.98 -5.30
CA LEU A 291 -9.49 17.03 -4.35
C LEU A 291 -10.74 17.79 -4.80
N ASN A 292 -11.39 17.36 -5.89
CA ASN A 292 -12.59 17.97 -6.44
C ASN A 292 -12.47 19.51 -6.58
N ARG A 293 -11.33 19.98 -7.13
CA ARG A 293 -10.99 21.43 -7.16
C ARG A 293 -11.75 22.21 -8.21
N ARG A 294 -12.28 21.52 -9.22
CA ARG A 294 -12.96 22.11 -10.38
C ARG A 294 -13.94 21.12 -11.02
N PRO A 295 -15.04 21.61 -11.62
CA PRO A 295 -16.10 20.75 -12.17
C PRO A 295 -15.68 19.96 -13.43
N ASP A 296 -14.76 20.49 -14.23
CA ASP A 296 -14.25 19.88 -15.46
C ASP A 296 -13.02 18.98 -15.25
N ALA A 297 -12.67 18.65 -13.98
CA ALA A 297 -11.49 17.86 -13.65
C ALA A 297 -11.48 16.47 -14.31
N THR A 298 -12.63 15.79 -14.28
CA THR A 298 -12.80 14.45 -14.84
C THR A 298 -12.53 14.43 -16.33
N GLU A 299 -13.15 15.34 -17.10
CA GLU A 299 -13.01 15.44 -18.55
C GLU A 299 -11.55 15.68 -18.93
N ARG A 300 -10.89 16.65 -18.28
CA ARG A 300 -9.49 17.00 -18.52
C ARG A 300 -8.53 15.82 -18.29
N LEU A 301 -8.72 15.07 -17.20
CA LEU A 301 -7.86 13.91 -16.90
C LEU A 301 -8.12 12.75 -17.86
N VAL A 302 -9.38 12.54 -18.28
CA VAL A 302 -9.73 11.53 -19.29
C VAL A 302 -9.07 11.87 -20.63
N ASP A 303 -9.23 13.10 -21.12
CA ASP A 303 -8.63 13.56 -22.38
C ASP A 303 -7.11 13.40 -22.38
N PHE A 304 -6.46 13.82 -21.29
CA PHE A 304 -5.02 13.65 -21.13
C PHE A 304 -4.61 12.17 -21.08
N GLY A 305 -5.40 11.34 -20.39
CA GLY A 305 -5.20 9.89 -20.32
C GLY A 305 -5.30 9.21 -21.69
N GLU A 306 -6.21 9.66 -22.55
CA GLU A 306 -6.35 9.16 -23.93
C GLU A 306 -5.16 9.58 -24.80
N GLN A 307 -4.71 10.83 -24.68
CA GLN A 307 -3.51 11.32 -25.38
C GLN A 307 -2.25 10.52 -25.00
N LEU A 308 -2.09 10.18 -23.72
CA LEU A 308 -1.01 9.32 -23.25
C LEU A 308 -1.08 7.91 -23.85
N LYS A 309 -2.28 7.30 -23.88
CA LYS A 309 -2.48 5.98 -24.51
C LYS A 309 -2.19 6.02 -26.01
N ALA A 310 -2.66 7.03 -26.73
CA ALA A 310 -2.43 7.20 -28.17
C ALA A 310 -0.94 7.38 -28.49
N SER A 311 -0.22 8.16 -27.66
CA SER A 311 1.23 8.34 -27.76
C SER A 311 2.01 7.05 -27.49
N SER A 312 1.46 6.17 -26.66
CA SER A 312 2.04 4.86 -26.33
C SER A 312 1.82 3.83 -27.45
N ALA A 313 0.67 3.89 -28.13
CA ALA A 313 0.30 2.95 -29.20
C ALA A 313 0.97 3.25 -30.56
N SER A 314 1.39 4.50 -30.80
CA SER A 314 1.99 4.97 -32.06
C SER A 314 3.52 4.85 -32.13
N GLY A 315 4.17 4.32 -31.09
CA GLY A 315 5.61 4.09 -31.11
C GLY A 315 6.09 3.21 -29.96
N GLY A 316 6.12 1.89 -30.19
CA GLY A 316 6.72 0.92 -29.26
C GLY A 316 8.21 1.18 -28.98
N ALA A 317 8.89 1.98 -29.82
CA ALA A 317 10.28 2.40 -29.63
C ALA A 317 10.44 3.69 -28.79
N THR A 318 9.38 4.46 -28.54
CA THR A 318 9.45 5.76 -27.85
C THR A 318 9.27 5.64 -26.35
N ILE A 319 8.57 4.60 -25.88
CA ILE A 319 8.35 4.33 -24.45
C ILE A 319 9.65 3.84 -23.79
N GLU A 320 10.37 2.88 -24.40
CA GLU A 320 11.70 2.49 -23.91
C GLU A 320 12.68 3.67 -23.91
N LYS A 321 12.64 4.52 -24.95
CA LYS A 321 13.48 5.73 -25.04
C LYS A 321 13.23 6.73 -23.90
N LYS A 322 11.98 7.00 -23.52
CA LYS A 322 11.66 7.89 -22.38
C LYS A 322 11.96 7.25 -21.02
N THR A 323 11.77 5.94 -20.90
CA THR A 323 12.04 5.21 -19.64
C THR A 323 13.53 5.20 -19.30
N GLU A 324 14.40 5.43 -20.29
CA GLU A 324 15.86 5.51 -20.14
C GLU A 324 16.42 6.93 -20.37
N GLU A 325 15.61 7.98 -20.52
CA GLU A 325 16.12 9.35 -20.73
C GLU A 325 17.05 9.80 -19.58
N TRP A 326 16.73 9.38 -18.35
CA TRP A 326 17.57 9.61 -17.17
C TRP A 326 18.97 8.98 -17.30
N ARG A 327 19.13 7.95 -18.15
CA ARG A 327 20.42 7.32 -18.45
C ARG A 327 21.38 8.23 -19.23
N ASN A 328 20.85 9.28 -19.89
CA ASN A 328 21.69 10.24 -20.60
C ASN A 328 22.36 11.26 -19.65
N GLY A 329 21.99 11.28 -18.37
CA GLY A 329 22.58 12.13 -17.34
C GLY A 329 23.98 11.69 -16.91
N THR A 330 24.59 12.44 -16.00
CA THR A 330 25.88 12.09 -15.40
C THR A 330 25.76 10.82 -14.54
N VAL A 331 26.87 10.13 -14.27
CA VAL A 331 26.85 8.96 -13.38
C VAL A 331 26.30 9.31 -11.99
N GLU A 332 26.58 10.52 -11.51
CA GLU A 332 26.04 11.05 -10.27
C GLU A 332 24.51 11.19 -10.32
N ASP A 333 23.97 11.78 -11.39
CA ASP A 333 22.51 11.91 -11.58
C ASP A 333 21.83 10.55 -11.69
N ARG A 334 22.46 9.60 -12.38
CA ARG A 334 21.95 8.23 -12.55
C ARG A 334 21.92 7.47 -11.23
N LEU A 335 22.99 7.56 -10.44
CA LEU A 335 23.04 6.96 -9.10
C LEU A 335 21.98 7.56 -8.18
N ALA A 336 21.82 8.89 -8.18
CA ALA A 336 20.79 9.57 -7.42
C ALA A 336 19.38 9.13 -7.85
N HIS A 337 19.10 9.10 -9.15
CA HIS A 337 17.83 8.64 -9.71
C HIS A 337 17.52 7.19 -9.32
N ALA A 338 18.50 6.30 -9.45
CA ALA A 338 18.36 4.89 -9.08
C ALA A 338 18.04 4.71 -7.60
N LEU A 339 18.66 5.50 -6.72
CA LEU A 339 18.35 5.51 -5.29
C LEU A 339 16.94 6.02 -5.01
N VAL A 340 16.54 7.17 -5.55
CA VAL A 340 15.22 7.79 -5.33
C VAL A 340 14.08 6.89 -5.83
N LYS A 341 14.25 6.25 -6.99
CA LYS A 341 13.24 5.35 -7.58
C LYS A 341 13.33 3.89 -7.06
N GLY A 342 14.41 3.57 -6.34
CA GLY A 342 14.68 2.21 -5.88
C GLY A 342 14.95 1.22 -7.02
N ILE A 343 15.65 1.65 -8.07
CA ILE A 343 16.02 0.84 -9.25
C ILE A 343 17.37 0.19 -9.00
N ASP A 344 17.45 -1.13 -9.12
CA ASP A 344 18.68 -1.90 -8.84
C ASP A 344 19.31 -2.54 -10.10
N THR A 345 18.70 -2.36 -11.28
CA THR A 345 19.12 -2.97 -12.55
C THR A 345 20.51 -2.53 -12.99
N TYR A 346 20.78 -1.21 -12.98
CA TYR A 346 22.02 -0.62 -13.50
C TYR A 346 23.02 -0.24 -12.40
N ILE A 347 22.66 -0.43 -11.13
CA ILE A 347 23.39 0.15 -10.00
C ILE A 347 24.85 -0.30 -9.96
N ALA A 348 25.16 -1.55 -10.31
CA ALA A 348 26.52 -2.06 -10.33
C ALA A 348 27.37 -1.38 -11.43
N ALA A 349 26.81 -1.20 -12.62
CA ALA A 349 27.50 -0.57 -13.74
C ALA A 349 27.78 0.92 -13.48
N ASP A 350 26.78 1.65 -12.97
CA ASP A 350 26.97 3.07 -12.62
C ASP A 350 27.94 3.24 -11.44
N THR A 351 27.91 2.33 -10.47
CA THR A 351 28.84 2.35 -9.33
C THR A 351 30.28 2.14 -9.80
N GLU A 352 30.50 1.27 -10.78
CA GLU A 352 31.84 1.08 -11.38
C GLU A 352 32.32 2.30 -12.15
N GLU A 353 31.45 2.91 -12.96
CA GLU A 353 31.79 4.13 -13.70
C GLU A 353 32.15 5.27 -12.73
N ALA A 354 31.39 5.44 -11.64
CA ALA A 354 31.70 6.41 -10.59
C ALA A 354 33.01 6.08 -9.87
N ARG A 355 33.29 4.80 -9.58
CA ARG A 355 34.55 4.35 -8.97
C ARG A 355 35.74 4.66 -9.86
N ALA A 356 35.65 4.37 -11.16
CA ALA A 356 36.69 4.68 -12.14
C ALA A 356 36.91 6.19 -12.27
N LYS A 357 35.84 7.00 -12.24
CA LYS A 357 35.89 8.46 -12.31
C LYS A 357 36.50 9.11 -11.07
N LEU A 358 36.12 8.65 -9.87
CA LEU A 358 36.54 9.23 -8.60
C LEU A 358 37.84 8.62 -8.05
N GLY A 359 38.28 7.49 -8.61
CA GLY A 359 39.56 6.84 -8.31
C GLY A 359 39.60 6.08 -6.99
N ARG A 360 38.70 6.38 -6.03
CA ARG A 360 38.61 5.69 -4.74
C ARG A 360 37.18 5.22 -4.45
N PRO A 361 36.94 3.94 -4.11
CA PRO A 361 35.61 3.42 -3.81
C PRO A 361 34.88 4.19 -2.70
N LEU A 362 35.61 4.63 -1.66
CA LEU A 362 35.02 5.38 -0.55
C LEU A 362 34.39 6.70 -1.00
N LEU A 363 34.97 7.38 -2.00
CA LEU A 363 34.44 8.63 -2.54
C LEU A 363 33.12 8.44 -3.30
N VAL A 364 32.86 7.25 -3.85
CA VAL A 364 31.56 6.91 -4.46
C VAL A 364 30.48 6.84 -3.38
N ILE A 365 30.82 6.26 -2.23
CA ILE A 365 29.91 6.15 -1.07
C ILE A 365 29.64 7.54 -0.51
N GLU A 366 30.69 8.27 -0.10
CA GLU A 366 30.57 9.58 0.54
C GLU A 366 30.07 10.69 -0.39
N GLY A 367 30.22 10.51 -1.71
CA GLY A 367 29.76 11.45 -2.74
C GLY A 367 28.37 11.09 -3.28
N PRO A 368 28.27 10.59 -4.53
CA PRO A 368 26.99 10.46 -5.24
C PRO A 368 25.96 9.57 -4.53
N LEU A 369 26.40 8.50 -3.87
CA LEU A 369 25.48 7.60 -3.17
C LEU A 369 24.87 8.25 -1.92
N MET A 370 25.68 8.91 -1.08
CA MET A 370 25.18 9.67 0.06
C MET A 370 24.34 10.89 -0.36
N ALA A 371 24.71 11.57 -1.45
CA ALA A 371 23.92 12.66 -2.01
C ALA A 371 22.51 12.19 -2.42
N GLY A 372 22.41 11.05 -3.12
CA GLY A 372 21.13 10.44 -3.47
C GLY A 372 20.30 10.03 -2.23
N MET A 373 20.96 9.46 -1.21
CA MET A 373 20.30 9.16 0.07
C MET A 373 19.85 10.42 0.84
N GLY A 374 20.54 11.54 0.66
CA GLY A 374 20.11 12.85 1.17
C GLY A 374 18.74 13.26 0.60
N ILE A 375 18.57 13.15 -0.73
CA ILE A 375 17.29 13.43 -1.40
C ILE A 375 16.19 12.51 -0.88
N VAL A 376 16.48 11.22 -0.71
CA VAL A 376 15.54 10.24 -0.11
C VAL A 376 15.12 10.67 1.31
N GLY A 377 16.08 11.14 2.12
CA GLY A 377 15.82 11.65 3.46
C GLY A 377 14.93 12.90 3.46
N ASP A 378 15.19 13.85 2.56
CA ASP A 378 14.40 15.07 2.42
C ASP A 378 12.96 14.77 1.98
N LEU A 379 12.78 13.89 0.99
CA LEU A 379 11.47 13.47 0.51
C LEU A 379 10.67 12.73 1.59
N PHE A 380 11.32 11.85 2.36
CA PHE A 380 10.70 11.16 3.49
C PHE A 380 10.30 12.13 4.60
N GLY A 381 11.19 13.06 4.96
CA GLY A 381 10.92 14.09 5.96
C GLY A 381 9.77 15.04 5.56
N ALA A 382 9.59 15.27 4.26
CA ALA A 382 8.49 16.05 3.70
C ALA A 382 7.18 15.25 3.51
N GLY A 383 7.16 13.95 3.82
CA GLY A 383 5.99 13.07 3.61
C GLY A 383 5.69 12.77 2.13
N LYS A 384 6.60 13.13 1.21
CA LYS A 384 6.49 12.88 -0.24
C LYS A 384 6.98 11.49 -0.65
N MET A 385 7.65 10.80 0.27
CA MET A 385 8.09 9.42 0.15
C MET A 385 7.75 8.68 1.45
N PHE A 386 7.38 7.40 1.35
CA PHE A 386 7.00 6.58 2.51
C PHE A 386 8.13 5.62 2.91
N LEU A 387 8.13 5.16 4.17
CA LEU A 387 9.21 4.31 4.69
C LEU A 387 9.52 3.09 3.81
N PRO A 388 8.54 2.38 3.23
CA PRO A 388 8.88 1.25 2.36
C PRO A 388 9.61 1.65 1.07
N GLN A 389 9.35 2.83 0.52
CA GLN A 389 10.12 3.39 -0.60
C GLN A 389 11.56 3.67 -0.15
N VAL A 390 11.74 4.22 1.06
CA VAL A 390 13.08 4.40 1.67
C VAL A 390 13.80 3.07 1.86
N VAL A 391 13.11 2.00 2.28
CA VAL A 391 13.70 0.65 2.41
C VAL A 391 14.14 0.12 1.04
N LYS A 392 13.36 0.37 -0.02
CA LYS A 392 13.73 0.04 -1.40
C LYS A 392 15.00 0.80 -1.83
N SER A 393 15.10 2.09 -1.53
CA SER A 393 16.29 2.91 -1.76
C SER A 393 17.50 2.39 -0.98
N ALA A 394 17.33 2.02 0.29
CA ALA A 394 18.37 1.45 1.13
C ALA A 394 18.89 0.09 0.59
N ARG A 395 18.02 -0.70 -0.04
CA ARG A 395 18.44 -1.94 -0.73
C ARG A 395 19.32 -1.63 -1.94
N VAL A 396 18.95 -0.64 -2.76
CA VAL A 396 19.78 -0.19 -3.89
C VAL A 396 21.14 0.29 -3.40
N MET A 397 21.16 1.12 -2.34
CA MET A 397 22.38 1.57 -1.67
C MET A 397 23.25 0.40 -1.22
N LYS A 398 22.66 -0.60 -0.53
CA LYS A 398 23.38 -1.80 -0.08
C LYS A 398 24.00 -2.57 -1.24
N LYS A 399 23.30 -2.68 -2.38
CA LYS A 399 23.81 -3.37 -3.59
C LYS A 399 25.00 -2.62 -4.20
N ALA A 400 24.94 -1.28 -4.24
CA ALA A 400 26.07 -0.45 -4.68
C ALA A 400 27.29 -0.61 -3.76
N VAL A 401 27.10 -0.54 -2.44
CA VAL A 401 28.19 -0.71 -1.45
C VAL A 401 28.78 -2.11 -1.52
N ALA A 402 27.96 -3.15 -1.69
CA ALA A 402 28.42 -4.52 -1.87
C ALA A 402 29.33 -4.67 -3.10
N TYR A 403 29.01 -3.97 -4.19
CA TYR A 403 29.86 -3.93 -5.39
C TYR A 403 31.23 -3.28 -5.11
N LEU A 404 31.28 -2.22 -4.30
CA LEU A 404 32.53 -1.52 -3.96
C LEU A 404 33.40 -2.25 -2.94
N THR A 405 32.83 -3.19 -2.18
CA THR A 405 33.50 -3.85 -1.04
C THR A 405 34.83 -4.53 -1.43
N PRO A 406 34.91 -5.34 -2.50
CA PRO A 406 36.18 -5.97 -2.90
C PRO A 406 37.28 -4.95 -3.25
N PHE A 407 36.92 -3.80 -3.82
CA PHE A 407 37.88 -2.76 -4.17
C PHE A 407 38.36 -1.98 -2.94
N MET A 408 37.51 -1.79 -1.93
CA MET A 408 37.89 -1.19 -0.66
C MET A 408 38.86 -2.08 0.13
N GLU A 409 38.71 -3.39 0.04
CA GLU A 409 39.62 -4.35 0.67
C GLU A 409 40.99 -4.34 -0.02
N ALA A 410 41.02 -4.28 -1.35
CA ALA A 410 42.27 -4.19 -2.12
C ALA A 410 43.04 -2.87 -1.95
N GLU A 411 42.38 -1.76 -1.57
CA GLU A 411 43.06 -0.50 -1.21
C GLU A 411 43.68 -0.49 0.21
N LYS A 412 43.28 -1.43 1.07
CA LYS A 412 43.80 -1.55 2.44
C LYS A 412 45.07 -2.41 2.52
N GLU A 413 45.30 -3.25 1.53
CA GLU A 413 46.55 -3.99 1.28
C GLU A 413 47.54 -3.12 0.53
#